data_AF-A0A525CKF0-F1
#
_entry.id   AF-A0A525CKF0-F1
#
_cell.length_a   1.000
_cell.length_b   1.000
_cell.length_c   1.000
_cell.angle_alpha   90.00
_cell.angle_beta   90.00
_cell.angle_gamma   90.00
#
_symmetry.space_group_name_H-M   'P 1'
#
loop_
_entity.id
_entity.type
_entity.pdbx_description
1 polymer ?
#
loop_
_entity_poly.entity_id
_entity_poly.type
_entity_poly.pdbx_seq_one_letter_code
_entity_poly.pdbx_strand_id
1 'polypeptide(L)' 'VNHAKDTHRPVLVTSRGRGVAVLQGLEDYEQQEEEREFMKAVAEGLLEAKEGKTHDLADVKKKFGI' A
#
# COMPACT_ATOMS: atom_id res chain seq x y z
N VAL A 1 22.00 -7.48 6.86
CA VAL A 1 21.03 -6.94 5.89
C VAL A 1 20.67 -7.99 4.85
N ASN A 2 21.65 -8.64 4.22
CA ASN A 2 21.46 -9.66 3.17
C ASN A 2 20.40 -10.72 3.50
N HIS A 3 20.43 -11.35 4.69
CA HIS A 3 19.44 -12.37 5.03
C HIS A 3 17.97 -11.91 4.90
N ALA A 4 17.62 -10.71 5.38
CA ALA A 4 16.24 -10.23 5.29
C ALA A 4 15.81 -9.97 3.83
N LYS A 5 16.74 -9.42 3.03
CA LYS A 5 16.55 -9.19 1.60
C LYS A 5 16.46 -10.49 0.80
N ASP A 6 17.42 -11.39 0.97
CA ASP A 6 17.56 -12.59 0.15
C ASP A 6 16.44 -13.61 0.45
N THR A 7 16.01 -13.69 1.72
CA THR A 7 14.96 -14.63 2.13
C THR A 7 13.55 -14.05 2.06
N HIS A 8 13.41 -12.73 1.86
CA HIS A 8 12.13 -12.02 1.93
C HIS A 8 11.41 -12.27 3.27
N ARG A 9 12.19 -12.51 4.34
CA ARG A 9 11.69 -12.76 5.69
C ARG A 9 12.11 -11.61 6.61
N PRO A 10 11.14 -10.86 7.16
CA PRO A 10 11.44 -9.83 8.16
C PRO A 10 12.10 -10.42 9.40
N VAL A 11 13.00 -9.64 10.01
CA VAL A 11 13.76 -10.01 11.22
C VAL A 11 13.42 -9.05 12.35
N LEU A 12 13.00 -9.58 13.50
CA LEU A 12 12.80 -8.81 14.72
C LEU A 12 14.15 -8.49 15.37
N VAL A 13 14.44 -7.20 15.57
CA VAL A 13 15.59 -6.71 16.32
C VAL A 13 15.20 -6.54 17.77
N THR A 14 15.97 -7.13 18.70
CA THR A 14 15.70 -7.06 20.14
C THR A 14 16.82 -6.37 20.92
N SER A 15 16.46 -5.63 21.98
CA SER A 15 17.39 -5.11 22.99
C SER A 15 16.97 -5.63 24.36
N ARG A 16 17.84 -6.43 25.00
CA ARG A 16 17.59 -7.10 26.28
C ARG A 16 16.27 -7.91 26.29
N GLY A 17 16.03 -8.67 25.23
CA GLY A 17 14.83 -9.51 25.08
C GLY A 17 13.55 -8.74 24.71
N ARG A 18 13.60 -7.41 24.57
CA ARG A 18 12.47 -6.61 24.08
C ARG A 18 12.63 -6.30 22.60
N GLY A 19 11.59 -6.52 21.80
CA GLY A 19 11.56 -6.09 20.41
C GLY A 19 11.62 -4.56 20.31
N VAL A 20 12.53 -4.04 19.48
CA VAL A 20 12.75 -2.59 19.31
C VAL A 20 12.64 -2.13 17.86
N ALA A 21 12.81 -3.03 16.89
CA ALA A 21 12.63 -2.73 15.48
C ALA A 21 12.34 -4.00 14.67
N VAL A 22 11.83 -3.84 13.45
CA VAL A 22 11.75 -4.89 12.43
C VAL A 22 12.61 -4.47 11.26
N LEU A 23 13.48 -5.35 10.80
CA LEU A 23 14.28 -5.18 9.59
C LEU A 23 13.69 -6.04 8.48
N GLN A 24 13.45 -5.46 7.31
CA GLN A 24 12.97 -6.15 6.12
C GLN A 24 13.72 -5.66 4.88
N GLY A 25 13.55 -6.35 3.75
CA GLY A 25 14.05 -5.87 2.46
C GLY A 25 13.41 -4.53 2.09
N LEU A 26 14.17 -3.64 1.45
CA LEU A 26 13.63 -2.35 1.01
C LEU A 26 12.56 -2.54 -0.07
N GLU A 27 12.84 -3.40 -1.06
CA GLU A 27 11.91 -3.74 -2.13
C GLU A 27 10.62 -4.36 -1.59
N ASP A 28 10.73 -5.31 -0.64
CA ASP A 28 9.58 -5.91 0.04
C ASP A 28 8.72 -4.86 0.76
N TYR A 29 9.37 -3.89 1.41
CA TYR A 29 8.67 -2.80 2.09
C TYR A 29 7.95 -1.90 1.09
N GLU A 30 8.63 -1.46 0.03
CA GLU A 30 8.07 -0.58 -0.99
C GLU A 30 6.88 -1.24 -1.70
N GLN A 31 6.99 -2.52 -2.04
CA GLN A 31 5.90 -3.28 -2.65
C GLN A 31 4.69 -3.39 -1.72
N GLN A 32 4.90 -3.68 -0.44
CA GLN A 32 3.81 -3.74 0.55
C GLN A 32 3.15 -2.37 0.76
N GLU A 33 3.93 -1.28 0.76
CA GLU A 33 3.39 0.08 0.85
C GLU A 33 2.53 0.39 -0.37
N GLU A 34 3.00 0.08 -1.58
CA GLU A 34 2.23 0.30 -2.82
C GLU A 34 0.94 -0.53 -2.85
N GLU A 35 1.02 -1.82 -2.51
CA GLU A 35 -0.16 -2.69 -2.43
C GLU A 35 -1.15 -2.17 -1.39
N ARG A 36 -0.67 -1.73 -0.23
CA ARG A 36 -1.52 -1.16 0.81
C ARG A 36 -2.22 0.11 0.35
N GLU A 37 -1.50 1.03 -0.28
CA GLU A 37 -2.10 2.26 -0.79
C GLU A 37 -3.11 1.98 -1.91
N PHE A 38 -2.82 1.03 -2.80
CA PHE A 38 -3.78 0.56 -3.79
C PHE A 38 -5.05 -0.01 -3.14
N MET A 39 -4.91 -0.87 -2.14
CA MET A 39 -6.05 -1.48 -1.45
C MET A 39 -6.89 -0.45 -0.71
N LYS A 40 -6.28 0.59 -0.13
CA LYS A 40 -7.01 1.73 0.46
C LYS A 40 -7.82 2.47 -0.60
N ALA A 41 -7.21 2.80 -1.73
CA ALA A 41 -7.90 3.50 -2.82
C ALA A 41 -9.07 2.69 -3.39
N VAL A 42 -8.91 1.37 -3.51
CA VAL A 42 -10.00 0.47 -3.92
C VAL A 42 -11.12 0.47 -2.87
N ALA A 43 -10.79 0.34 -1.59
CA ALA A 43 -11.79 0.35 -0.52
C ALA A 43 -12.57 1.68 -0.46
N GLU A 44 -11.87 2.80 -0.62
CA GLU A 44 -12.48 4.13 -0.71
C GLU A 44 -13.41 4.23 -1.91
N GLY A 45 -12.95 3.86 -3.10
CA GLY A 45 -13.76 3.89 -4.32
C GLY A 45 -15.02 3.00 -4.24
N LEU A 46 -14.94 1.83 -3.58
CA LEU A 46 -16.10 0.98 -3.34
C LEU A 46 -17.12 1.64 -2.40
N LEU A 47 -16.66 2.34 -1.37
CA LEU A 47 -17.52 3.08 -0.44
C LEU A 47 -18.17 4.28 -1.14
N GLU A 48 -17.42 5.05 -1.90
CA GLU A 48 -17.93 6.15 -2.71
C GLU A 48 -18.99 5.70 -3.73
N ALA A 49 -18.73 4.60 -4.44
CA ALA A 49 -19.67 4.02 -5.38
C ALA A 49 -20.98 3.60 -4.70
N LYS A 50 -20.88 2.99 -3.51
CA LYS A 50 -22.05 2.62 -2.70
C LYS A 50 -22.86 3.84 -2.25
N GLU A 51 -22.18 4.96 -1.95
CA GLU A 51 -22.80 6.23 -1.57
C GLU A 51 -23.31 7.05 -2.77
N GLY A 52 -23.13 6.55 -4.00
CA GLY A 52 -23.53 7.24 -5.22
C GLY A 52 -22.62 8.41 -5.60
N LYS A 53 -21.43 8.51 -5.01
CA LYS A 53 -20.40 9.52 -5.33
C LYS A 53 -19.64 9.13 -6.60
N THR A 54 -20.37 9.00 -7.70
CA THR A 54 -19.83 8.65 -9.01
C THR A 54 -19.93 9.81 -9.98
N HIS A 55 -19.05 9.86 -10.97
CA HIS A 55 -19.11 10.83 -12.05
C HIS A 55 -19.52 10.17 -13.37
N ASP A 56 -20.29 10.88 -14.20
CA ASP A 56 -20.61 10.42 -15.54
C ASP A 56 -19.38 10.49 -16.45
N LEU A 57 -19.20 9.48 -17.29
CA LEU A 57 -18.04 9.36 -18.17
C LEU A 57 -17.94 10.54 -19.15
N ALA A 58 -19.06 11.04 -19.68
CA ALA A 58 -19.06 12.15 -20.62
C ALA A 58 -18.59 13.46 -19.95
N ASP A 59 -19.02 13.70 -18.71
CA ASP A 59 -18.62 14.87 -17.92
C ASP A 59 -17.12 14.82 -17.59
N VAL A 60 -16.62 13.64 -17.22
CA VAL A 60 -15.20 13.42 -16.91
C VAL A 60 -14.34 13.65 -18.16
N LYS A 61 -14.72 13.09 -19.30
CA LYS A 61 -14.02 13.28 -20.58
C LYS A 61 -13.92 14.76 -20.97
N LYS A 62 -15.05 15.47 -20.88
CA LYS A 62 -15.10 16.91 -21.13
C LYS A 62 -14.18 17.70 -20.18
N LYS A 63 -14.12 17.32 -18.90
CA LYS A 63 -13.25 17.95 -17.89
C LYS A 63 -11.76 17.75 -18.18
N PHE A 64 -11.39 16.56 -18.66
CA PHE A 64 -9.99 16.21 -18.97
C PHE A 64 -9.56 16.53 -20.41
N GLY A 65 -10.48 17.01 -21.26
CA GLY A 65 -10.18 17.40 -22.64
C GLY A 65 -9.86 16.22 -23.56
N ILE A 66 -10.40 15.03 -23.26
CA ILE A 66 -10.21 13.78 -24.00
C ILE A 66 -11.53 13.22 -24.55
#